data_AF-A0A928QRS0-F1
#
_entry.id   AF-A0A928QRS0-F1
#
_cell.length_a   1.000
_cell.length_b   1.000
_cell.length_c   1.000
_cell.angle_alpha   90.00
_cell.angle_beta   90.00
_cell.angle_gamma   90.00
#
_symmetry.space_group_name_H-M   'P 1'
#
loop_
_entity.id
_entity.type
_entity.pdbx_description
1 polymer ?
#
loop_
_entity_poly.entity_id
_entity_poly.type
_entity_poly.pdbx_seq_one_letter_code
_entity_poly.pdbx_strand_id
1 'polypeptide(L)'
;MKARFGLHRKALLMVIVLALGLFGFHGCAAKPKKSVSSIESMTLTIHGMRGSRCYEITDEDGMIRLQRYQMYVKDGEDVLELDGAVDCDKESFLALINSCQVMSWDGFHGKHPKNVSDGDMFRFEASVNGGETIQADGSANFPEGYRDLVRSFNELLSGAELQ
;
A
#
# COMPACT_ATOMS: atom_id res chain seq x y z
N MET A 1 -5.48 24.40 57.14
CA MET A 1 -6.41 25.50 57.47
C MET A 1 -7.35 25.70 56.30
N LYS A 2 -8.64 25.86 56.60
CA LYS A 2 -9.79 25.88 55.67
C LYS A 2 -9.90 27.21 54.92
N ALA A 3 -10.30 27.17 53.65
CA ALA A 3 -11.21 28.16 53.07
C ALA A 3 -12.17 27.45 52.09
N ARG A 4 -13.45 27.38 52.49
CA ARG A 4 -14.62 27.01 51.68
C ARG A 4 -15.35 28.31 51.34
N PHE A 5 -15.76 28.51 50.10
CA PHE A 5 -16.88 29.34 49.65
C PHE A 5 -17.01 29.07 48.14
N GLY A 6 -18.15 28.81 47.50
CA GLY A 6 -19.55 28.74 47.91
C GLY A 6 -20.34 28.50 46.62
N LEU A 7 -21.10 27.42 46.59
CA LEU A 7 -22.00 27.00 45.51
C LEU A 7 -23.31 27.80 45.62
N HIS A 8 -23.77 28.50 44.57
CA HIS A 8 -25.22 28.78 44.39
C HIS A 8 -25.61 29.08 42.94
N ARG A 9 -26.16 28.04 42.30
CA ARG A 9 -27.38 27.98 41.48
C ARG A 9 -27.89 29.28 40.83
N LYS A 10 -28.00 29.29 39.50
CA LYS A 10 -29.24 29.67 38.79
C LYS A 10 -29.41 28.81 37.54
N ALA A 11 -30.45 27.98 37.56
CA ALA A 11 -31.02 27.36 36.38
C ALA A 11 -31.82 28.44 35.61
N LEU A 12 -31.67 28.48 34.29
CA LEU A 12 -32.70 29.05 33.41
C LEU A 12 -32.81 28.17 32.17
N LEU A 13 -34.00 27.59 32.04
CA LEU A 13 -34.50 26.83 30.92
C LEU A 13 -35.17 27.83 29.96
N MET A 14 -34.81 27.88 28.67
CA MET A 14 -35.74 28.35 27.63
C MET A 14 -35.34 27.89 26.21
N VAL A 15 -36.01 26.82 25.79
CA VAL A 15 -36.66 26.55 24.49
C VAL A 15 -36.25 27.35 23.23
N ILE A 16 -35.57 26.63 22.32
CA ILE A 16 -35.78 26.41 20.87
C ILE A 16 -36.56 27.46 20.06
N VAL A 17 -35.92 27.95 18.97
CA VAL A 17 -36.57 28.18 17.66
C VAL A 17 -35.64 27.69 16.54
N LEU A 18 -36.17 26.78 15.71
CA LEU A 18 -35.63 26.32 14.43
C LEU A 18 -35.54 27.46 13.41
N ALA A 19 -34.47 27.51 12.62
CA ALA A 19 -34.54 28.00 11.25
C ALA A 19 -33.70 27.09 10.34
N LEU A 20 -34.42 26.47 9.40
CA LEU A 20 -33.92 25.61 8.34
C LEU A 20 -32.91 26.35 7.45
N GLY A 21 -31.70 25.82 7.38
CA GLY A 21 -30.74 26.08 6.31
C GLY A 21 -30.45 24.78 5.56
N LEU A 22 -31.42 24.32 4.77
CA LEU A 22 -31.22 23.25 3.79
C LEU A 22 -30.34 23.80 2.65
N PHE A 23 -29.03 23.78 2.83
CA PHE A 23 -28.11 23.60 1.69
C PHE A 23 -27.75 22.13 1.65
N GLY A 24 -28.53 21.38 0.87
CA GLY A 24 -28.22 20.01 0.53
C GLY A 24 -26.99 19.95 -0.37
N PHE A 25 -25.81 19.97 0.24
CA PHE A 25 -24.69 19.24 -0.33
C PHE A 25 -24.93 17.76 0.00
N HIS A 26 -25.63 17.07 -0.91
CA HIS A 26 -25.42 15.63 -1.08
C HIS A 26 -24.03 15.45 -1.72
N GLY A 27 -22.99 15.84 -0.99
CA GLY A 27 -21.69 15.25 -1.21
C GLY A 27 -21.84 13.80 -0.77
N CYS A 28 -21.85 12.87 -1.71
CA CYS A 28 -21.42 11.51 -1.40
C CYS A 28 -20.08 11.67 -0.68
N ALA A 29 -20.10 11.55 0.66
CA ALA A 29 -18.88 11.38 1.42
C ALA A 29 -18.30 10.06 0.90
N ALA A 30 -17.39 10.15 -0.08
CA ALA A 30 -16.58 9.04 -0.49
C ALA A 30 -15.97 8.50 0.79
N LYS A 31 -16.25 7.23 1.11
CA LYS A 31 -15.60 6.57 2.25
C LYS A 31 -14.10 6.80 2.07
N PRO A 32 -13.36 7.22 3.11
CA PRO A 32 -11.93 7.41 2.98
C PRO A 32 -11.33 6.13 2.43
N LYS A 33 -10.64 6.24 1.29
CA LYS A 33 -10.00 5.09 0.65
C LYS A 33 -8.96 4.59 1.64
N LYS A 34 -9.10 3.34 2.07
CA LYS A 34 -8.19 2.73 3.03
C LYS A 34 -6.76 2.84 2.50
N SER A 35 -5.83 3.32 3.33
CA SER A 35 -4.43 3.56 2.98
C SER A 35 -3.50 2.72 3.84
N VAL A 36 -2.30 2.47 3.33
CA VAL A 36 -1.19 1.87 4.08
C VAL A 36 -0.56 2.94 4.97
N SER A 37 -0.40 2.65 6.26
CA SER A 37 0.17 3.53 7.28
C SER A 37 1.35 2.91 8.04
N SER A 38 1.47 1.58 8.02
CA SER A 38 2.67 0.83 8.40
C SER A 38 2.86 -0.36 7.46
N ILE A 39 4.10 -0.83 7.32
CA ILE A 39 4.45 -2.06 6.60
C ILE A 39 5.26 -2.91 7.57
N GLU A 40 4.87 -4.15 7.75
CA GLU A 40 5.67 -5.13 8.49
C GLU A 40 6.46 -6.01 7.52
N SER A 41 5.86 -6.37 6.39
CA SER A 41 6.52 -7.04 5.27
C SER A 41 5.76 -6.81 3.98
N MET A 42 6.47 -6.81 2.86
CA MET A 42 5.84 -6.86 1.53
C MET A 42 6.74 -7.61 0.56
N THR A 43 6.12 -8.45 -0.26
CA THR A 43 6.78 -9.22 -1.31
C THR A 43 6.01 -9.09 -2.61
N LEU A 44 6.73 -8.81 -3.69
CA LEU A 44 6.21 -8.82 -5.06
C LEU A 44 7.07 -9.75 -5.92
N THR A 45 6.50 -10.86 -6.35
CA THR A 45 7.14 -11.79 -7.28
C THR A 45 6.56 -11.61 -8.67
N ILE A 46 7.43 -11.51 -9.67
CA ILE A 46 7.06 -11.40 -11.08
C ILE A 46 7.76 -12.54 -11.84
N HIS A 47 6.99 -13.38 -12.51
CA HIS A 47 7.49 -14.44 -13.37
C HIS A 47 7.20 -14.08 -14.82
N GLY A 48 8.25 -14.01 -15.64
CA GLY A 48 8.12 -13.79 -17.07
C GLY A 48 9.06 -14.68 -17.88
N MET A 49 8.99 -14.57 -19.20
CA MET A 49 9.86 -15.35 -20.10
C MET A 49 11.35 -15.02 -19.93
N ARG A 50 11.67 -13.83 -19.42
CA ARG A 50 13.06 -13.35 -19.20
C ARG A 50 13.61 -13.75 -17.82
N GLY A 51 12.92 -14.63 -17.12
CA GLY A 51 13.24 -15.03 -15.75
C GLY A 51 12.27 -14.43 -14.74
N SER A 52 12.52 -14.73 -13.46
CA SER A 52 11.68 -14.23 -12.38
C SER A 52 12.43 -13.22 -11.53
N ARG A 53 11.70 -12.27 -10.95
CA ARG A 53 12.22 -11.28 -10.01
C ARG A 53 11.35 -11.28 -8.77
N CYS A 54 11.98 -11.14 -7.62
CA CYS A 54 11.32 -10.95 -6.33
C CYS A 54 11.74 -9.60 -5.77
N TYR A 55 10.78 -8.79 -5.35
CA TYR A 55 11.04 -7.62 -4.51
C TYR A 55 10.67 -7.97 -3.08
N GLU A 56 11.57 -7.73 -2.15
CA GLU A 56 11.31 -7.84 -0.71
C GLU A 56 11.45 -6.46 -0.07
N ILE A 57 10.50 -6.15 0.80
CA ILE A 57 10.39 -4.86 1.47
C ILE A 57 10.22 -5.11 2.96
N THR A 58 11.14 -4.54 3.74
CA THR A 58 11.17 -4.62 5.20
C THR A 58 11.29 -3.23 5.82
N ASP A 59 10.69 -3.06 7.00
CA ASP A 59 10.87 -1.88 7.84
C ASP A 59 12.03 -2.15 8.81
N GLU A 60 13.14 -1.43 8.62
CA GLU A 60 14.35 -1.52 9.42
C GLU A 60 14.54 -0.19 10.15
N ASP A 61 14.04 -0.13 11.39
CA ASP A 61 14.20 1.00 12.31
C ASP A 61 13.80 2.37 11.72
N GLY A 62 12.70 2.42 10.97
CA GLY A 62 12.15 3.66 10.39
C GLY A 62 12.66 3.98 8.99
N MET A 63 13.51 3.12 8.42
CA MET A 63 13.85 3.12 7.00
C MET A 63 13.25 1.90 6.32
N ILE A 64 12.78 2.06 5.09
CA ILE A 64 12.31 0.94 4.28
C ILE A 64 13.47 0.40 3.47
N ARG A 65 13.81 -0.87 3.67
CA ARG A 65 14.76 -1.60 2.84
C ARG A 65 14.00 -2.23 1.67
N LEU A 66 14.29 -1.80 0.45
CA LEU A 66 13.79 -2.42 -0.78
C LEU A 66 14.92 -3.25 -1.40
N GLN A 67 14.71 -4.56 -1.50
CA GLN A 67 15.64 -5.49 -2.15
C GLN A 67 14.99 -6.09 -3.38
N ARG A 68 15.78 -6.32 -4.42
CA ARG A 68 15.39 -7.09 -5.59
C ARG A 68 16.31 -8.28 -5.75
N TYR A 69 15.71 -9.42 -6.03
CA TYR A 69 16.38 -10.66 -6.32
C TYR A 69 15.99 -11.14 -7.70
N GLN A 70 16.96 -11.70 -8.42
CA GLN A 70 16.73 -12.45 -9.64
C GLN A 70 16.68 -13.94 -9.30
N MET A 71 15.67 -14.64 -9.85
CA MET A 71 15.55 -16.09 -9.73
C MET A 71 15.86 -16.75 -11.07
N TYR A 72 16.78 -17.70 -11.07
CA TYR A 72 17.15 -18.47 -12.26
C TYR A 72 17.63 -19.87 -11.88
N VAL A 73 17.60 -20.79 -12.85
CA VAL A 73 18.13 -22.14 -12.66
C VAL A 73 19.61 -22.15 -13.00
N LYS A 74 20.44 -22.64 -12.09
CA LYS A 74 21.87 -22.89 -12.31
C LYS A 74 22.19 -24.31 -11.84
N ASP A 75 22.82 -25.09 -12.71
CA ASP A 75 23.20 -26.48 -12.42
C ASP A 75 22.03 -27.38 -11.95
N GLY A 76 20.81 -27.06 -12.38
CA GLY A 76 19.59 -27.78 -12.02
C GLY A 76 18.96 -27.34 -10.70
N GLU A 77 19.51 -26.34 -10.03
CA GLU A 77 19.01 -25.78 -8.78
C GLU A 77 18.44 -24.37 -9.00
N ASP A 78 17.38 -24.03 -8.25
CA ASP A 78 16.86 -22.68 -8.20
C ASP A 78 17.81 -21.79 -7.39
N VAL A 79 18.36 -20.77 -8.04
CA VAL A 79 19.23 -19.77 -7.43
C VAL A 79 18.45 -18.48 -7.25
N LEU A 80 18.54 -17.92 -6.05
CA LEU A 80 18.09 -16.57 -5.72
C LEU A 80 19.32 -15.68 -5.52
N GLU A 81 19.49 -14.68 -6.38
CA GLU A 81 20.63 -13.78 -6.33
C GLU A 81 20.15 -12.35 -6.10
N LEU A 82 20.70 -11.67 -5.08
CA LEU A 82 20.43 -10.27 -4.82
C LEU A 82 21.02 -9.42 -5.96
N ASP A 83 20.16 -8.69 -6.69
CA ASP A 83 20.56 -7.92 -7.88
C ASP A 83 20.39 -6.39 -7.69
N GLY A 84 19.85 -5.96 -6.55
CA GLY A 84 19.73 -4.56 -6.18
C GLY A 84 19.18 -4.37 -4.78
N ALA A 85 19.58 -3.30 -4.11
CA ALA A 85 19.02 -2.91 -2.83
C ALA A 85 19.17 -1.40 -2.58
N VAL A 86 18.17 -0.80 -1.95
CA VAL A 86 18.15 0.63 -1.61
C VAL A 86 17.37 0.86 -0.32
N ASP A 87 17.83 1.83 0.47
CA ASP A 87 17.13 2.30 1.66
C ASP A 87 16.32 3.54 1.31
N CYS A 88 15.04 3.52 1.67
CA CYS A 88 14.09 4.58 1.40
C CYS A 88 13.59 5.19 2.70
N ASP A 89 13.34 6.49 2.69
CA ASP A 89 12.54 7.11 3.75
C ASP A 89 11.14 6.46 3.81
N LYS A 90 10.69 6.14 5.02
CA LYS A 90 9.44 5.40 5.24
C LYS A 90 8.21 6.19 4.81
N GLU A 91 8.15 7.50 5.07
CA GLU A 91 7.00 8.32 4.70
C GLU A 91 6.85 8.40 3.17
N SER A 92 7.96 8.59 2.48
CA SER A 92 8.04 8.65 1.02
C SER A 92 7.66 7.32 0.39
N PHE A 93 8.13 6.20 0.95
CA PHE A 93 7.77 4.87 0.49
C PHE A 93 6.27 4.57 0.69
N LEU A 94 5.71 4.92 1.86
CA LEU A 94 4.29 4.79 2.14
C LEU A 94 3.44 5.63 1.17
N ALA A 95 3.85 6.87 0.86
CA ALA A 95 3.17 7.72 -0.11
C ALA A 95 3.17 7.10 -1.51
N LEU A 96 4.31 6.54 -1.95
CA LEU A 96 4.47 5.85 -3.22
C LEU A 96 3.50 4.68 -3.36
N ILE A 97 3.49 3.74 -2.42
CA ILE A 97 2.60 2.56 -2.52
C ILE A 97 1.11 2.93 -2.39
N ASN A 98 0.80 3.99 -1.65
CA ASN A 98 -0.57 4.51 -1.57
C ASN A 98 -1.02 5.16 -2.88
N SER A 99 -0.13 5.86 -3.59
CA SER A 99 -0.43 6.38 -4.93
C SER A 99 -0.71 5.24 -5.93
N CYS A 100 -0.08 4.08 -5.72
CA CYS A 100 -0.31 2.84 -6.47
C CYS A 100 -1.54 2.06 -6.00
N GLN A 101 -2.28 2.56 -5.01
CA GLN A 101 -3.53 1.99 -4.51
C GLN A 101 -3.40 0.55 -3.98
N VAL A 102 -2.24 0.18 -3.41
CA VAL A 102 -1.92 -1.20 -2.98
C VAL A 102 -2.99 -1.81 -2.07
N MET A 103 -3.61 -1.03 -1.17
CA MET A 103 -4.72 -1.50 -0.32
C MET A 103 -5.91 -2.06 -1.11
N SER A 104 -6.15 -1.59 -2.34
CA SER A 104 -7.26 -2.04 -3.17
C SER A 104 -6.98 -3.35 -3.90
N TRP A 105 -5.75 -3.85 -3.80
CA TRP A 105 -5.36 -5.09 -4.46
C TRP A 105 -5.81 -6.32 -3.67
N ASP A 106 -6.21 -6.17 -2.41
CA ASP A 106 -6.60 -7.31 -1.58
C ASP A 106 -7.73 -8.13 -2.23
N GLY A 107 -7.48 -9.42 -2.42
CA GLY A 107 -8.37 -10.36 -3.09
C GLY A 107 -8.40 -10.23 -4.62
N PHE A 108 -7.56 -9.39 -5.23
CA PHE A 108 -7.46 -9.30 -6.68
C PHE A 108 -6.91 -10.61 -7.26
N HIS A 109 -7.65 -11.16 -8.23
CA HIS A 109 -7.25 -12.33 -8.99
C HIS A 109 -7.40 -12.07 -10.50
N GLY A 110 -6.29 -11.75 -11.16
CA GLY A 110 -6.23 -11.38 -12.56
C GLY A 110 -6.26 -12.58 -13.49
N LYS A 111 -7.44 -12.91 -14.04
CA LYS A 111 -7.58 -14.01 -15.01
C LYS A 111 -6.82 -13.72 -16.31
N HIS A 112 -6.10 -14.74 -16.79
CA HIS A 112 -5.40 -14.69 -18.07
C HIS A 112 -6.39 -14.46 -19.24
N PRO A 113 -6.21 -13.40 -20.05
CA PRO A 113 -7.09 -13.14 -21.19
C PRO A 113 -6.97 -14.23 -22.27
N LYS A 114 -8.08 -14.65 -22.88
CA LYS A 114 -8.10 -15.75 -23.86
C LYS A 114 -7.25 -15.53 -25.12
N ASN A 115 -6.96 -14.27 -25.45
CA ASN A 115 -6.25 -13.89 -26.67
C ASN A 115 -4.78 -13.49 -26.39
N VAL A 116 -4.31 -13.76 -25.19
CA VAL A 116 -2.91 -13.56 -24.79
C VAL A 116 -2.27 -14.94 -24.78
N SER A 117 -1.16 -15.10 -25.49
CA SER A 117 -0.47 -16.39 -25.61
C SER A 117 0.64 -16.54 -24.57
N ASP A 118 1.21 -15.42 -24.13
CA ASP A 118 2.28 -15.31 -23.16
C ASP A 118 2.04 -14.08 -22.28
N GLY A 119 2.54 -14.09 -21.05
CA GLY A 119 2.45 -12.91 -20.22
C GLY A 119 3.08 -13.12 -18.87
N ASP A 120 3.41 -12.00 -18.25
CA ASP A 120 3.97 -12.01 -16.91
C ASP A 120 2.90 -12.46 -15.91
N MET A 121 3.30 -13.31 -14.98
CA MET A 121 2.53 -13.64 -13.79
C MET A 121 3.07 -12.83 -12.63
N PHE A 122 2.20 -12.45 -11.72
CA PHE A 122 2.63 -11.82 -10.47
C PHE A 122 1.95 -12.46 -9.27
N ARG A 123 2.63 -12.37 -8.14
CA ARG A 123 2.09 -12.65 -6.81
C ARG A 123 2.54 -11.53 -5.88
N PHE A 124 1.61 -11.00 -5.12
CA PHE A 124 1.82 -9.94 -4.16
C PHE A 124 1.28 -10.36 -2.80
N GLU A 125 2.10 -10.18 -1.77
CA GLU A 125 1.71 -10.41 -0.38
C GLU A 125 2.27 -9.27 0.48
N ALA A 126 1.46 -8.72 1.37
CA ALA A 126 1.92 -7.72 2.33
C ALA A 126 1.22 -7.88 3.67
N SER A 127 1.95 -7.65 4.76
CA SER A 127 1.41 -7.35 6.09
C SER A 127 1.57 -5.85 6.34
N VAL A 128 0.45 -5.16 6.58
CA VAL A 128 0.39 -3.71 6.76
C VAL A 128 -0.50 -3.34 7.94
N ASN A 129 -0.44 -2.07 8.36
CA ASN A 129 -1.38 -1.48 9.33
C ASN A 129 -1.52 -2.27 10.64
N GLY A 130 -0.45 -2.92 11.10
CA GLY A 130 -0.47 -3.74 12.31
C GLY A 130 -1.07 -5.13 12.11
N GLY A 131 -0.84 -5.74 10.95
CA GLY A 131 -1.19 -7.15 10.68
C GLY A 131 -2.33 -7.39 9.69
N GLU A 132 -2.84 -6.36 9.02
CA GLU A 132 -3.73 -6.54 7.88
C GLU A 132 -2.97 -7.17 6.71
N THR A 133 -3.49 -8.27 6.17
CA THR A 133 -2.87 -8.95 5.04
C THR A 133 -3.51 -8.51 3.74
N ILE A 134 -2.69 -8.23 2.72
CA ILE A 134 -3.11 -8.01 1.34
C ILE A 134 -2.56 -9.15 0.52
N GLN A 135 -3.42 -9.82 -0.25
CA GLN A 135 -2.99 -10.83 -1.22
C GLN A 135 -3.56 -10.53 -2.60
N ALA A 136 -2.71 -10.59 -3.62
CA ALA A 136 -3.12 -10.42 -5.00
C ALA A 136 -2.29 -11.29 -5.93
N ASP A 137 -2.91 -11.82 -6.98
CA ASP A 137 -2.21 -12.57 -8.01
C ASP A 137 -2.85 -12.36 -9.38
N GLY A 138 -2.14 -12.72 -10.43
CA GLY A 138 -2.69 -12.68 -11.76
C GLY A 138 -1.70 -13.03 -12.84
N SER A 139 -2.22 -13.25 -14.04
CA SER A 139 -1.45 -13.57 -15.23
C SER A 139 -1.90 -12.71 -16.39
N ALA A 140 -0.99 -11.93 -16.97
CA ALA A 140 -1.24 -10.96 -18.03
C ALA A 140 -2.35 -9.92 -17.74
N ASN A 141 -2.83 -9.87 -16.50
CA ASN A 141 -3.92 -9.04 -16.04
C ASN A 141 -3.61 -8.64 -14.60
N PHE A 142 -3.56 -7.33 -14.35
CA PHE A 142 -2.94 -6.74 -13.17
C PHE A 142 -3.87 -5.70 -12.56
N PRO A 143 -3.81 -5.48 -11.23
CA PRO A 143 -4.62 -4.44 -10.60
C PRO A 143 -4.14 -3.05 -11.05
N GLU A 144 -5.01 -2.06 -10.90
CA GLU A 144 -4.67 -0.66 -11.15
C GLU A 144 -3.47 -0.24 -10.29
N GLY A 145 -2.55 0.55 -10.84
CA GLY A 145 -1.33 0.98 -10.17
C GLY A 145 -0.19 -0.06 -10.15
N TYR A 146 -0.42 -1.31 -10.59
CA TYR A 146 0.62 -2.35 -10.62
C TYR A 146 1.86 -1.93 -11.41
N ARG A 147 1.64 -1.40 -12.62
CA ARG A 147 2.75 -1.01 -13.51
C ARG A 147 3.53 0.17 -12.96
N ASP A 148 2.84 1.12 -12.31
CA ASP A 148 3.48 2.26 -11.68
C ASP A 148 4.31 1.82 -10.47
N LEU A 149 3.80 0.91 -9.64
CA LEU A 149 4.57 0.34 -8.53
C LEU A 149 5.86 -0.33 -9.02
N VAL A 150 5.76 -1.20 -10.02
CA VAL A 150 6.93 -1.89 -10.59
C VAL A 150 7.92 -0.88 -11.21
N ARG A 151 7.43 0.14 -11.92
CA ARG A 151 8.29 1.20 -12.46
C ARG A 151 9.04 1.91 -11.33
N SER A 152 8.32 2.37 -10.31
CA SER A 152 8.91 3.12 -9.20
C SER A 152 9.91 2.29 -8.38
N PHE A 153 9.66 0.99 -8.17
CA PHE A 153 10.66 0.10 -7.56
C PHE A 153 11.95 0.03 -8.39
N ASN A 154 11.84 -0.07 -9.72
CA ASN A 154 13.03 -0.07 -10.58
C ASN A 154 13.74 1.28 -10.58
N GLU A 155 13.01 2.39 -10.56
CA GLU A 155 13.58 3.75 -10.46
C GLU A 155 14.38 3.91 -9.16
N LEU A 156 13.77 3.56 -8.01
CA LEU A 156 14.44 3.58 -6.70
C LEU A 156 15.73 2.74 -6.71
N LEU A 157 15.68 1.52 -7.24
CA LEU A 157 16.84 0.62 -7.29
C LEU A 157 17.92 1.07 -8.28
N SER A 158 17.55 1.83 -9.31
CA SER A 158 18.49 2.40 -10.29
C SER A 158 19.14 3.70 -9.80
N GLY A 159 18.65 4.29 -8.71
CA GLY A 159 19.06 5.62 -8.24
C GLY A 159 18.54 6.77 -9.12
N ALA A 160 17.51 6.53 -9.94
CA ALA A 160 16.85 7.57 -10.71
C ALA A 160 15.88 8.34 -9.81
N GLU A 161 15.95 9.68 -9.82
CA GLU A 161 14.99 10.53 -9.09
C GLU A 161 13.56 10.29 -9.63
N LEU A 162 12.59 10.11 -8.72
CA LEU A 162 11.16 10.07 -9.04
C LEU A 162 10.77 11.43 -9.63
N GLN A 163 10.43 11.49 -10.92
CA GLN A 163 10.01 12.72 -11.62
C GLN A 163 8.54 13.05 -11.41
#